data_AF-A0A956DUQ8-F1
#
_entry.id   AF-A0A956DUQ8-F1
#
_cell.length_a   1.000
_cell.length_b   1.000
_cell.length_c   1.000
_cell.angle_alpha   90.00
_cell.angle_beta   90.00
_cell.angle_gamma   90.00
#
_symmetry.space_group_name_H-M   'P 1'
#
loop_
_entity.id
_entity.type
_entity.pdbx_description
1 polymer ?
#
loop_
_entity_poly.entity_id
_entity_poly.type
_entity_poly.pdbx_seq_one_letter_code
_entity_poly.pdbx_strand_id
1 'polypeptide(L)'
;AVSQGSNPSPRYFGKYRGVVKDNADPKHRGRLKVLVPAVLGDVRLWAMPCVPFAGNKVGLYCLPEKEDGVWVEFEGGDPSYPIWTGCYWAHDELPHERGPEERVLETNELVVRLVSGDEPRIVIEIKEGANLTLDGEHVQTLVGETSLLIDTGTITAEAAGGAKVELSGATTSVNQGALEVE
;
A
#
# COMPACT_ATOMS: atom_id res chain seq x y z
N ALA A 1 31.90 20.56 -47.36
CA ALA A 1 30.67 21.01 -46.69
C ALA A 1 30.72 20.55 -45.24
N VAL A 2 30.58 21.48 -44.30
CA VAL A 2 30.67 21.25 -42.85
C VAL A 2 29.63 20.21 -42.44
N SER A 3 30.04 19.16 -41.70
CA SER A 3 29.11 18.19 -41.13
C SER A 3 28.18 18.93 -40.19
N GLN A 4 26.88 18.93 -40.50
CA GLN A 4 25.88 19.45 -39.58
C GLN A 4 25.97 18.61 -38.30
N GLY A 5 26.49 19.22 -37.23
CA GLY A 5 26.40 18.65 -35.90
C GLY A 5 24.93 18.40 -35.61
N SER A 6 24.59 17.17 -35.27
CA SER A 6 23.26 16.84 -34.76
C SER A 6 22.95 17.81 -33.62
N ASN A 7 21.92 18.64 -33.76
CA ASN A 7 21.42 19.41 -32.62
C ASN A 7 21.18 18.42 -31.47
N PRO A 8 21.72 18.67 -30.27
CA PRO A 8 21.46 17.78 -29.15
C PRO A 8 19.95 17.70 -28.94
N SER A 9 19.43 16.49 -28.80
CA SER A 9 18.02 16.28 -28.48
C SER A 9 17.63 17.12 -27.26
N PRO A 10 16.41 17.70 -27.24
CA PRO A 10 15.97 18.52 -26.12
C PRO A 10 16.08 17.75 -24.80
N ARG A 11 16.52 18.45 -23.75
CA ARG A 11 16.68 17.90 -22.41
C ARG A 11 15.49 18.30 -21.54
N TYR A 12 15.02 17.36 -20.73
CA TYR A 12 13.80 17.47 -19.93
C TYR A 12 14.09 17.19 -18.45
N PHE A 13 14.34 18.23 -17.67
CA PHE A 13 14.78 18.12 -16.27
C PHE A 13 13.64 18.20 -15.23
N GLY A 14 12.39 18.35 -15.68
CA GLY A 14 11.22 18.42 -14.80
C GLY A 14 10.60 17.06 -14.51
N LYS A 15 9.52 17.09 -13.72
CA LYS A 15 8.58 15.96 -13.57
C LYS A 15 7.44 16.11 -14.57
N TYR A 16 7.11 15.02 -15.24
CA TYR A 16 6.06 14.97 -16.25
C TYR A 16 5.01 13.94 -15.86
N ARG A 17 3.72 14.26 -16.07
CA ARG A 17 2.65 13.29 -15.84
C ARG A 17 2.74 12.17 -16.86
N GLY A 18 2.84 10.95 -16.35
CA GLY A 18 2.72 9.72 -17.11
C GLY A 18 1.49 8.93 -16.68
N VAL A 19 1.13 7.96 -17.52
CA VAL A 19 0.10 6.95 -17.26
C VAL A 19 0.72 5.58 -17.48
N VAL A 20 0.51 4.66 -16.54
CA VAL A 20 0.98 3.28 -16.66
C VAL A 20 0.17 2.56 -17.74
N LYS A 21 0.85 1.94 -18.71
CA LYS A 21 0.23 1.15 -19.78
C LYS A 21 0.51 -0.34 -19.66
N ASP A 22 1.54 -0.71 -18.92
CA ASP A 22 1.89 -2.09 -18.58
C ASP A 22 2.80 -2.10 -17.34
N ASN A 23 2.56 -3.00 -16.41
CA ASN A 23 3.38 -3.23 -15.22
C ASN A 23 4.00 -4.64 -15.20
N ALA A 24 3.75 -5.47 -16.23
CA ALA A 24 4.34 -6.80 -16.38
C ALA A 24 5.74 -6.69 -17.02
N ASP A 25 6.73 -6.21 -16.25
CA ASP A 25 8.11 -6.05 -16.73
C ASP A 25 8.74 -7.41 -17.12
N PRO A 26 9.05 -7.64 -18.41
CA PRO A 26 9.65 -8.91 -18.86
C PRO A 26 11.08 -9.13 -18.35
N LYS A 27 11.72 -8.09 -17.79
CA LYS A 27 13.05 -8.19 -17.18
C LYS A 27 13.01 -8.31 -15.66
N HIS A 28 11.82 -8.27 -15.03
CA HIS A 28 11.63 -8.36 -13.59
C HIS A 28 12.49 -7.34 -12.78
N ARG A 29 12.55 -6.09 -13.25
CA ARG A 29 13.32 -5.00 -12.63
C ARG A 29 12.43 -3.91 -12.02
N GLY A 30 11.12 -4.15 -11.90
CA GLY A 30 10.16 -3.16 -11.39
C GLY A 30 9.93 -1.98 -12.35
N ARG A 31 10.16 -2.18 -13.65
CA ARG A 31 9.91 -1.14 -14.66
C ARG A 31 8.42 -1.01 -14.96
N LEU A 32 7.99 0.20 -15.30
CA LEU A 32 6.64 0.46 -15.79
C LEU A 32 6.72 0.89 -17.25
N LYS A 33 5.85 0.36 -18.11
CA LYS A 33 5.68 0.88 -19.46
C LYS A 33 4.78 2.09 -19.38
N VAL A 34 5.34 3.28 -19.55
CA VAL A 34 4.64 4.55 -19.35
C VAL A 34 4.33 5.24 -20.67
N LEU A 35 3.20 5.93 -20.71
CA LEU A 35 2.88 6.94 -21.72
C LEU A 35 3.10 8.32 -21.10
N VAL A 36 3.87 9.20 -21.75
CA VAL A 36 4.17 10.56 -21.26
C VAL A 36 3.90 11.58 -22.37
N PRO A 37 2.64 12.02 -22.55
CA PRO A 37 2.25 12.79 -23.74
C PRO A 37 3.04 14.09 -23.92
N ALA A 38 3.38 14.78 -22.82
CA ALA A 38 4.07 16.06 -22.86
C ALA A 38 5.52 16.00 -23.40
N VAL A 39 6.14 14.81 -23.43
CA VAL A 39 7.55 14.63 -23.84
C VAL A 39 7.70 13.60 -24.96
N LEU A 40 6.95 12.49 -24.88
CA LEU A 40 7.08 11.34 -25.77
C LEU A 40 5.94 11.23 -26.80
N GLY A 41 4.92 12.09 -26.73
CA GLY A 41 3.70 11.93 -27.51
C GLY A 41 3.04 10.57 -27.21
N ASP A 42 2.76 9.80 -28.26
CA ASP A 42 2.14 8.47 -28.15
C ASP A 42 3.14 7.33 -27.90
N VAL A 43 4.44 7.64 -27.86
CA VAL A 43 5.49 6.64 -27.64
C VAL A 43 5.45 6.15 -26.20
N ARG A 44 5.52 4.83 -26.04
CA ARG A 44 5.53 4.15 -24.74
C ARG A 44 6.87 3.52 -24.48
N LEU A 45 7.48 3.84 -23.35
CA LEU A 45 8.81 3.34 -22.97
C LEU A 45 8.78 2.69 -21.59
N TRP A 46 9.68 1.74 -21.37
CA TRP A 46 9.89 1.16 -20.05
C TRP A 46 10.71 2.12 -19.19
N ALA A 47 10.08 2.68 -18.17
CA ALA A 47 10.71 3.55 -17.18
C ALA A 47 11.35 2.76 -16.05
N MET A 48 12.55 3.15 -15.65
CA MET A 48 13.25 2.59 -14.48
C MET A 48 12.59 3.04 -13.17
N PRO A 49 12.48 2.17 -12.15
CA PRO A 49 11.96 2.59 -10.85
C PRO A 49 12.94 3.50 -10.11
N CYS A 50 12.40 4.58 -9.54
CA CYS A 50 13.01 5.31 -8.45
C CYS A 50 12.07 5.23 -7.25
N VAL A 51 12.25 4.16 -6.48
CA VAL A 51 11.44 3.80 -5.31
C VAL A 51 12.13 4.22 -4.01
N PRO A 52 11.38 4.40 -2.90
CA PRO A 52 11.94 4.85 -1.62
C PRO A 52 13.03 3.94 -1.05
N PHE A 53 12.95 2.63 -1.32
CA PHE A 53 13.92 1.64 -0.86
C PHE A 53 14.10 0.53 -1.89
N ALA A 54 15.33 0.32 -2.34
CA ALA A 54 15.71 -0.79 -3.21
C ALA A 54 17.16 -1.22 -2.93
N GLY A 55 17.40 -2.52 -2.93
CA GLY A 55 18.71 -3.14 -2.74
C GLY A 55 18.70 -4.58 -3.23
N ASN A 56 19.80 -5.31 -2.98
CA ASN A 56 19.89 -6.71 -3.37
C ASN A 56 18.87 -7.56 -2.59
N LYS A 57 17.80 -8.00 -3.25
CA LYS A 57 16.69 -8.81 -2.67
C LYS A 57 15.97 -8.15 -1.48
N VAL A 58 16.02 -6.83 -1.38
CA VAL A 58 15.31 -6.03 -0.36
C VAL A 58 14.75 -4.76 -1.02
N GLY A 59 13.63 -4.25 -0.53
CA GLY A 59 13.05 -3.02 -1.06
C GLY A 59 11.57 -2.84 -0.72
N LEU A 60 11.05 -1.66 -1.05
CA LEU A 60 9.62 -1.38 -1.09
C LEU A 60 9.10 -1.65 -2.50
N TYR A 61 8.41 -2.77 -2.68
CA TYR A 61 7.87 -3.20 -3.98
C TYR A 61 6.35 -2.97 -4.03
N CYS A 62 5.97 -1.75 -4.40
CA CYS A 62 4.58 -1.33 -4.58
C CYS A 62 4.44 -0.77 -6.01
N LEU A 63 4.10 -1.66 -6.95
CA LEU A 63 3.93 -1.25 -8.34
C LEU A 63 2.52 -0.68 -8.56
N PRO A 64 2.40 0.48 -9.22
CA PRO A 64 1.11 0.99 -9.67
C PRO A 64 0.45 0.05 -10.68
N GLU A 65 -0.87 0.10 -10.74
CA GLU A 65 -1.68 -0.66 -11.66
C GLU A 65 -1.72 -0.01 -13.04
N LYS A 66 -2.28 -0.74 -14.00
CA LYS A 66 -2.47 -0.21 -15.35
C LYS A 66 -3.50 0.92 -15.28
N GLU A 67 -3.22 1.99 -16.01
CA GLU A 67 -3.95 3.26 -16.04
C GLU A 67 -3.70 4.20 -14.86
N ASP A 68 -2.92 3.81 -13.85
CA ASP A 68 -2.54 4.70 -12.75
C ASP A 68 -1.66 5.88 -13.21
N GLY A 69 -1.83 7.01 -12.52
CA GLY A 69 -1.01 8.20 -12.67
C GLY A 69 0.36 8.09 -11.99
N VAL A 70 1.43 8.29 -12.76
CA VAL A 70 2.82 8.30 -12.24
C VAL A 70 3.58 9.56 -12.65
N TRP A 71 4.47 10.04 -11.80
CA TRP A 71 5.43 11.06 -12.22
C TRP A 71 6.59 10.41 -12.95
N VAL A 72 7.00 11.01 -14.07
CA VAL A 72 8.12 10.54 -14.89
C VAL A 72 9.18 11.63 -15.00
N GLU A 73 10.42 11.22 -14.82
CA GLU A 73 11.65 11.98 -15.02
C GLU A 73 12.52 11.26 -16.05
N PHE A 74 13.65 11.86 -16.42
CA PHE A 74 14.53 11.35 -17.45
C PHE A 74 15.99 11.42 -16.98
N GLU A 75 16.75 10.33 -17.07
CA GLU A 75 18.16 10.28 -16.66
C GLU A 75 18.97 11.35 -17.41
N GLY A 76 19.54 12.32 -16.69
CA GLY A 76 20.24 13.45 -17.31
C GLY A 76 19.38 14.26 -18.28
N GLY A 77 18.05 14.23 -18.11
CA GLY A 77 17.08 14.86 -18.98
C GLY A 77 16.92 14.20 -20.36
N ASP A 78 17.42 12.98 -20.57
CA ASP A 78 17.32 12.26 -21.85
C ASP A 78 15.98 11.50 -21.97
N PRO A 79 15.09 11.86 -22.93
CA PRO A 79 13.82 11.16 -23.14
C PRO A 79 13.93 9.65 -23.38
N SER A 80 15.10 9.17 -23.81
CA SER A 80 15.36 7.75 -24.07
C SER A 80 15.50 6.92 -22.78
N TYR A 81 15.71 7.57 -21.64
CA TYR A 81 15.96 6.93 -20.34
C TYR A 81 14.95 7.41 -19.28
N PRO A 82 13.66 7.06 -19.41
CA PRO A 82 12.65 7.45 -18.44
C PRO A 82 12.83 6.75 -17.09
N ILE A 83 12.46 7.46 -16.03
CA ILE A 83 12.41 7.03 -14.64
C ILE A 83 11.01 7.31 -14.12
N TRP A 84 10.35 6.37 -13.44
CA TRP A 84 9.11 6.65 -12.73
C TRP A 84 9.40 6.93 -11.25
N THR A 85 8.81 8.00 -10.72
CA THR A 85 9.05 8.52 -9.36
C THR A 85 7.74 8.80 -8.64
N GLY A 86 7.15 7.74 -8.07
CA GLY A 86 5.92 7.83 -7.30
C GLY A 86 4.67 8.08 -8.15
N CYS A 87 3.53 8.18 -7.46
CA CYS A 87 2.20 8.27 -8.06
C CYS A 87 1.54 9.62 -7.77
N TYR A 88 0.46 9.88 -8.48
CA TYR A 88 -0.49 10.92 -8.12
C TYR A 88 -1.90 10.36 -8.28
N TRP A 89 -2.82 10.84 -7.44
CA TRP A 89 -4.25 10.59 -7.64
C TRP A 89 -4.75 11.49 -8.77
N ALA A 90 -5.41 10.90 -9.77
CA ALA A 90 -6.25 11.63 -10.70
C ALA A 90 -7.54 12.07 -10.00
N HIS A 91 -8.49 12.57 -10.79
CA HIS A 91 -9.78 12.98 -10.25
C HIS A 91 -10.49 11.80 -9.60
N ASP A 92 -10.92 11.97 -8.35
CA ASP A 92 -11.68 11.00 -7.56
C ASP A 92 -10.97 9.65 -7.26
N GLU A 93 -9.64 9.60 -7.38
CA GLU A 93 -8.85 8.39 -7.07
C GLU A 93 -8.29 8.34 -5.64
N LEU A 94 -8.44 9.41 -4.85
CA LEU A 94 -7.97 9.43 -3.47
C LEU A 94 -8.79 8.44 -2.62
N PRO A 95 -8.17 7.45 -1.94
CA PRO A 95 -8.89 6.47 -1.14
C PRO A 95 -9.56 7.10 0.09
N HIS A 96 -10.87 7.34 0.00
CA HIS A 96 -11.73 7.96 1.01
C HIS A 96 -11.28 9.38 1.44
N GLU A 97 -12.21 10.19 1.94
CA GLU A 97 -11.83 11.44 2.61
C GLU A 97 -11.17 11.09 3.94
N ARG A 98 -9.89 11.45 4.10
CA ARG A 98 -9.09 11.17 5.29
C ARG A 98 -8.68 12.47 5.97
N GLY A 99 -8.73 12.46 7.31
CA GLY A 99 -8.23 13.56 8.11
C GLY A 99 -6.69 13.62 8.16
N PRO A 100 -6.10 14.75 8.57
CA PRO A 100 -4.64 14.91 8.67
C PRO A 100 -3.96 14.02 9.72
N GLU A 101 -4.74 13.34 10.56
CA GLU A 101 -4.28 12.45 11.64
C GLU A 101 -4.14 10.99 11.20
N GLU A 102 -4.59 10.63 9.99
CA GLU A 102 -4.51 9.28 9.46
C GLU A 102 -3.30 9.09 8.53
N ARG A 103 -2.58 7.97 8.70
CA ARG A 103 -1.57 7.49 7.74
C ARG A 103 -1.98 6.12 7.27
N VAL A 104 -2.16 5.95 5.96
CA VAL A 104 -2.77 4.75 5.40
C VAL A 104 -1.92 4.21 4.25
N LEU A 105 -1.68 2.90 4.27
CA LEU A 105 -1.33 2.11 3.10
C LEU A 105 -2.56 1.30 2.72
N GLU A 106 -3.21 1.67 1.62
CA GLU A 106 -4.44 1.04 1.14
C GLU A 106 -4.23 0.50 -0.27
N THR A 107 -4.62 -0.76 -0.47
CA THR A 107 -4.71 -1.44 -1.76
C THR A 107 -6.16 -1.83 -2.03
N ASN A 108 -6.41 -2.51 -3.14
CA ASN A 108 -7.75 -3.03 -3.47
C ASN A 108 -8.30 -3.95 -2.38
N GLU A 109 -7.44 -4.69 -1.67
CA GLU A 109 -7.86 -5.75 -0.73
C GLU A 109 -7.39 -5.54 0.71
N LEU A 110 -6.34 -4.73 0.90
CA LEU A 110 -5.64 -4.60 2.18
C LEU A 110 -5.57 -3.15 2.63
N VAL A 111 -5.73 -2.93 3.93
CA VAL A 111 -5.55 -1.63 4.57
C VAL A 111 -4.65 -1.78 5.79
N VAL A 112 -3.60 -0.96 5.86
CA VAL A 112 -2.83 -0.72 7.08
C VAL A 112 -2.98 0.75 7.43
N ARG A 113 -3.54 1.03 8.60
CA ARG A 113 -3.90 2.38 9.03
C ARG A 113 -3.31 2.68 10.40
N LEU A 114 -2.65 3.83 10.51
CA LEU A 114 -2.19 4.43 11.75
C LEU A 114 -3.06 5.67 12.01
N VAL A 115 -3.79 5.67 13.11
CA VAL A 115 -4.62 6.79 13.54
C VAL A 115 -3.94 7.43 14.75
N SER A 116 -3.65 8.73 14.66
CA SER A 116 -3.23 9.55 15.80
C SER A 116 -4.40 10.37 16.33
N GLY A 117 -4.24 11.02 17.49
CA GLY A 117 -5.27 11.85 18.11
C GLY A 117 -5.66 11.34 19.49
N ASP A 118 -6.90 11.61 19.90
CA ASP A 118 -7.42 11.24 21.23
C ASP A 118 -7.58 9.72 21.41
N GLU A 119 -7.86 9.00 20.31
CA GLU A 119 -8.03 7.53 20.28
C GLU A 119 -7.01 6.88 19.33
N PRO A 120 -5.71 6.85 19.71
CA PRO A 120 -4.67 6.34 18.84
C PRO A 120 -4.82 4.83 18.64
N ARG A 121 -4.72 4.39 17.38
CA ARG A 121 -4.84 2.96 17.04
C ARG A 121 -4.09 2.60 15.76
N ILE A 122 -3.71 1.32 15.69
CA ILE A 122 -3.18 0.66 14.49
C ILE A 122 -4.23 -0.35 14.04
N VAL A 123 -4.60 -0.31 12.76
CA VAL A 123 -5.54 -1.26 12.16
C VAL A 123 -4.89 -1.92 10.95
N ILE A 124 -4.97 -3.25 10.89
CA ILE A 124 -4.65 -4.07 9.72
C ILE A 124 -5.92 -4.80 9.32
N GLU A 125 -6.35 -4.61 8.08
CA GLU A 125 -7.65 -5.05 7.61
C GLU A 125 -7.53 -5.70 6.22
N ILE A 126 -8.17 -6.85 6.07
CA ILE A 126 -8.55 -7.42 4.78
C ILE A 126 -10.00 -6.97 4.56
N LYS A 127 -10.30 -6.21 3.49
CA LYS A 127 -11.59 -5.50 3.32
C LYS A 127 -12.83 -6.40 3.40
N GLU A 128 -12.68 -7.67 3.02
CA GLU A 128 -13.73 -8.69 3.12
C GLU A 128 -13.32 -9.87 4.02
N GLY A 129 -12.51 -9.62 5.06
CA GLY A 129 -11.93 -10.70 5.86
C GLY A 129 -11.53 -10.31 7.27
N ALA A 130 -10.38 -10.82 7.69
CA ALA A 130 -9.88 -10.63 9.03
C ALA A 130 -9.41 -9.19 9.27
N ASN A 131 -9.57 -8.72 10.51
CA ASN A 131 -8.91 -7.51 10.98
C ASN A 131 -8.14 -7.75 12.27
N LEU A 132 -7.16 -6.88 12.50
CA LEU A 132 -6.37 -6.75 13.72
C LEU A 132 -6.35 -5.28 14.10
N THR A 133 -6.76 -4.98 15.32
CA THR A 133 -6.75 -3.64 15.90
C THR A 133 -5.91 -3.64 17.16
N LEU A 134 -5.03 -2.64 17.28
CA LEU A 134 -4.27 -2.35 18.50
C LEU A 134 -4.58 -0.90 18.87
N ASP A 135 -5.08 -0.67 20.07
CA ASP A 135 -5.31 0.66 20.62
C ASP A 135 -4.60 0.82 21.97
N GLY A 136 -4.91 1.89 22.71
CA GLY A 136 -4.28 2.18 24.00
C GLY A 136 -4.60 1.18 25.10
N GLU A 137 -5.65 0.37 24.93
CA GLU A 137 -6.22 -0.49 25.97
C GLU A 137 -6.27 -1.96 25.52
N HIS A 138 -6.42 -2.22 24.22
CA HIS A 138 -6.75 -3.54 23.69
C HIS A 138 -5.88 -3.97 22.50
N VAL A 139 -5.75 -5.29 22.36
CA VAL A 139 -5.37 -5.95 21.10
C VAL A 139 -6.49 -6.90 20.71
N GLN A 140 -7.12 -6.66 19.55
CA GLN A 140 -8.26 -7.44 19.08
C GLN A 140 -8.03 -7.98 17.67
N THR A 141 -8.34 -9.25 17.46
CA THR A 141 -8.55 -9.81 16.12
C THR A 141 -10.00 -10.20 15.92
N LEU A 142 -10.50 -10.01 14.70
CA LEU A 142 -11.87 -10.36 14.31
C LEU A 142 -11.86 -11.06 12.95
N VAL A 143 -12.63 -12.15 12.83
CA VAL A 143 -12.94 -12.81 11.55
C VAL A 143 -14.44 -13.10 11.53
N GLY A 144 -15.20 -12.33 10.74
CA GLY A 144 -16.66 -12.33 10.84
C GLY A 144 -17.09 -11.90 12.25
N GLU A 145 -17.79 -12.78 12.96
CA GLU A 145 -18.21 -12.56 14.36
C GLU A 145 -17.31 -13.27 15.39
N THR A 146 -16.28 -13.99 14.95
CA THR A 146 -15.34 -14.68 15.84
C THR A 146 -14.20 -13.74 16.21
N SER A 147 -13.88 -13.64 17.51
CA SER A 147 -12.89 -12.69 18.02
C SER A 147 -11.88 -13.31 19.00
N LEU A 148 -10.71 -12.69 19.05
CA LEU A 148 -9.74 -12.83 20.14
C LEU A 148 -9.44 -11.41 20.66
N LEU A 149 -9.61 -11.20 21.96
CA LEU A 149 -9.41 -9.92 22.63
C LEU A 149 -8.42 -10.10 23.78
N ILE A 150 -7.39 -9.26 23.81
CA ILE A 150 -6.54 -9.03 24.97
C ILE A 150 -6.89 -7.65 25.50
N ASP A 151 -7.26 -7.59 26.76
CA ASP A 151 -7.60 -6.39 27.51
C ASP A 151 -6.73 -6.33 28.78
N THR A 152 -6.77 -5.21 29.49
CA THR A 152 -6.15 -5.02 30.80
C THR A 152 -6.72 -6.01 31.81
N GLY A 153 -6.03 -7.14 31.98
CA GLY A 153 -6.35 -8.16 32.96
C GLY A 153 -7.25 -9.29 32.46
N THR A 154 -7.71 -9.26 31.21
CA THR A 154 -8.46 -10.37 30.61
C THR A 154 -7.94 -10.78 29.23
N ILE A 155 -8.12 -12.06 28.90
CA ILE A 155 -7.92 -12.58 27.54
C ILE A 155 -9.15 -13.39 27.18
N THR A 156 -9.83 -13.03 26.10
CA THR A 156 -11.08 -13.65 25.66
C THR A 156 -10.96 -14.17 24.23
N ALA A 157 -11.35 -15.42 24.00
CA ALA A 157 -11.64 -15.96 22.67
C ALA A 157 -13.12 -16.30 22.58
N GLU A 158 -13.82 -15.79 21.58
CA GLU A 158 -15.26 -15.98 21.41
C GLU A 158 -15.58 -16.33 19.95
N ALA A 159 -16.24 -17.47 19.74
CA ALA A 159 -16.72 -17.88 18.44
C ALA A 159 -18.08 -17.23 18.13
N ALA A 160 -18.38 -17.08 16.84
CA ALA A 160 -19.68 -16.59 16.36
C ALA A 160 -20.88 -17.38 16.95
N GLY A 161 -20.67 -18.66 17.26
CA GLY A 161 -21.68 -19.53 17.89
C GLY A 161 -21.84 -19.36 19.41
N GLY A 162 -21.15 -18.40 20.03
CA GLY A 162 -21.22 -18.11 21.47
C GLY A 162 -20.30 -18.98 22.34
N ALA A 163 -19.56 -19.93 21.76
CA ALA A 163 -18.52 -20.66 22.50
C ALA A 163 -17.42 -19.68 22.92
N LYS A 164 -17.09 -19.65 24.22
CA LYS A 164 -16.21 -18.63 24.80
C LYS A 164 -15.20 -19.22 25.78
N VAL A 165 -13.96 -18.77 25.69
CA VAL A 165 -12.91 -19.02 26.68
C VAL A 165 -12.38 -17.68 27.18
N GLU A 166 -12.36 -17.49 28.50
CA GLU A 166 -11.91 -16.26 29.14
C GLU A 166 -10.90 -16.56 30.25
N LEU A 167 -9.79 -15.83 30.25
CA LEU A 167 -8.80 -15.80 31.32
C LEU A 167 -8.95 -14.49 32.07
N SER A 168 -9.10 -14.56 33.39
CA SER A 168 -9.17 -13.38 34.25
C SER A 168 -8.55 -13.69 35.61
N GLY A 169 -7.53 -12.92 36.01
CA GLY A 169 -6.74 -13.19 37.21
C GLY A 169 -6.12 -14.60 37.20
N ALA A 170 -6.46 -15.42 38.20
CA ALA A 170 -6.00 -16.81 38.32
C ALA A 170 -7.03 -17.83 37.81
N THR A 171 -8.05 -17.39 37.07
CA THR A 171 -9.18 -18.22 36.64
C THR A 171 -9.24 -18.38 35.13
N THR A 172 -9.74 -19.53 34.70
CA THR A 172 -10.13 -19.83 33.32
C THR A 172 -11.61 -20.19 33.33
N SER A 173 -12.41 -19.48 32.52
CA SER A 173 -13.83 -19.74 32.32
C SER A 173 -14.04 -20.26 30.89
N VAL A 174 -14.64 -21.43 30.76
CA VAL A 174 -15.09 -22.00 29.48
C VAL A 174 -16.61 -21.99 29.47
N ASN A 175 -17.21 -21.36 28.46
CA ASN A 175 -18.66 -21.19 28.32
C ASN A 175 -19.33 -20.74 29.64
N GLN A 176 -18.75 -19.73 30.31
CA GLN A 176 -19.25 -19.20 31.58
C GLN A 176 -19.30 -20.24 32.72
N GLY A 177 -18.36 -21.19 32.72
CA GLY A 177 -18.27 -22.25 33.73
C GLY A 177 -18.96 -23.56 33.32
N ALA A 178 -19.61 -23.60 32.16
CA ALA A 178 -20.11 -24.83 31.54
C ALA A 178 -18.96 -25.54 30.80
N LEU A 179 -18.06 -26.21 31.53
CA LEU A 179 -17.04 -27.04 30.90
C LEU A 179 -17.69 -28.33 30.36
N GLU A 180 -17.92 -28.39 29.06
CA GLU A 180 -18.31 -29.61 28.33
C GLU A 180 -17.05 -30.33 27.82
N VAL A 181 -16.91 -31.62 28.14
CA VAL A 181 -15.90 -32.53 27.58
C VAL A 181 -16.67 -33.67 26.92
N GLU A 182 -16.70 -33.70 25.59
CA GLU A 182 -17.25 -34.83 24.81
C GLU A 182 -16.18 -35.87 24.48
#